data_AF-A0A1Q9C082-F1
#
_entry.id   AF-A0A1Q9C082-F1
#
_cell.length_a   1.000
_cell.length_b   1.000
_cell.length_c   1.000
_cell.angle_alpha   90.00
_cell.angle_beta   90.00
_cell.angle_gamma   90.00
#
_symmetry.space_group_name_H-M   'P 1'
#
loop_
_entity.id
_entity.type
_entity.pdbx_description
1 polymer ?
#
loop_
_entity_poly.entity_id
_entity_poly.type
_entity_poly.pdbx_seq_one_letter_code
_entity_poly.pdbx_strand_id
1 'polypeptide(L)'
;MGRAGSLTTPTADEGRDYIGTVGGVSVTHMGQAVSLGTPHGPAVQKVVLDTCRLAAVAPASLDAIEAMGNSFALHDAIEAAVMRSLRNCFC
;
A
#
# COMPACT_ATOMS: atom_id res chain seq x y z
N MET A 1 14.10 9.53 15.12
CA MET A 1 14.25 8.46 16.12
C MET A 1 12.88 8.19 16.74
N GLY A 2 12.03 7.44 16.04
CA GLY A 2 10.68 7.07 16.49
C GLY A 2 10.60 5.56 16.55
N ARG A 3 10.32 5.00 17.73
CA ARG A 3 10.20 3.55 17.93
C ARG A 3 8.90 3.11 17.25
N ALA A 4 9.02 2.22 16.27
CA ALA A 4 7.89 1.45 15.75
C ALA A 4 7.16 0.83 16.95
N GLY A 5 5.88 1.17 17.11
CA GLY A 5 5.03 0.55 18.12
C GLY A 5 5.02 -0.95 17.88
N SER A 6 5.32 -1.71 18.93
CA SER A 6 5.36 -3.17 18.92
C SER A 6 4.07 -3.72 18.33
N LEU A 7 4.11 -4.19 17.08
CA LEU A 7 3.26 -5.29 16.63
C LEU A 7 3.60 -6.45 17.57
N THR A 8 2.84 -6.59 18.65
CA THR A 8 2.98 -7.73 19.54
C THR A 8 2.74 -8.96 18.69
N THR A 9 3.81 -9.70 18.36
CA THR A 9 3.73 -11.04 17.79
C THR A 9 2.69 -11.79 18.60
N PRO A 10 1.56 -12.20 18.01
CA PRO A 10 0.63 -13.08 18.68
C PRO A 10 1.46 -14.30 19.10
N THR A 11 1.47 -14.60 20.40
CA THR A 11 1.99 -15.88 20.86
C THR A 11 1.19 -16.94 20.12
N ALA A 12 1.88 -17.87 19.47
CA ALA A 12 1.24 -19.01 18.80
C ALA A 12 0.36 -19.73 19.83
N ASP A 13 -0.93 -19.41 19.83
CA ASP A 13 -1.92 -20.02 20.68
C ASP A 13 -2.90 -20.79 19.79
N GLU A 14 -3.20 -22.01 20.23
CA GLU A 14 -4.09 -22.98 19.59
C GLU A 14 -3.68 -23.53 18.21
N GLY A 15 -2.43 -23.98 18.05
CA GLY A 15 -2.04 -24.92 16.99
C GLY A 15 -2.03 -24.38 15.55
N ARG A 16 -2.00 -23.05 15.38
CA ARG A 16 -1.76 -22.40 14.08
C ARG A 16 -0.44 -21.64 14.08
N ASP A 17 0.34 -21.83 13.02
CA ASP A 17 1.58 -21.09 12.80
C ASP A 17 1.28 -19.61 12.52
N TYR A 18 1.98 -18.72 13.23
CA TYR A 18 1.92 -17.30 12.95
C TYR A 18 2.70 -16.98 11.66
N ILE A 19 1.99 -16.53 10.62
CA ILE A 19 2.57 -16.20 9.31
C ILE A 19 2.69 -14.69 9.05
N GLY A 20 2.16 -13.85 9.95
CA GLY A 20 2.21 -12.40 9.83
C GLY A 20 0.94 -11.69 10.31
N THR A 21 0.96 -10.37 10.20
CA THR A 21 -0.15 -9.50 10.61
C THR A 21 -0.56 -8.61 9.45
N VAL A 22 -1.87 -8.45 9.23
CA VAL A 22 -2.40 -7.40 8.34
C VAL A 22 -2.34 -6.07 9.09
N GLY A 23 -1.35 -5.24 8.75
CA GLY A 23 -1.10 -3.97 9.43
C GLY A 23 -2.15 -2.88 9.14
N GLY A 24 -2.82 -2.94 7.99
CA GLY A 24 -3.83 -1.95 7.60
C GLY A 24 -4.49 -2.30 6.28
N VAL A 25 -5.70 -1.80 6.07
CA VAL A 25 -6.47 -1.95 4.82
C VAL A 25 -7.11 -0.61 4.51
N SER A 26 -7.02 -0.16 3.26
CA SER A 26 -7.73 1.02 2.78
C SER A 26 -8.39 0.75 1.44
N VAL A 27 -9.49 1.46 1.20
CA VAL A 27 -10.22 1.43 -0.06
C VAL A 27 -10.43 2.87 -0.50
N THR A 28 -10.35 3.11 -1.80
CA THR A 28 -10.61 4.43 -2.38
C THR A 28 -11.44 4.31 -3.64
N HIS A 29 -12.10 5.41 -4.01
CA HIS A 29 -12.78 5.55 -5.29
C HIS A 29 -11.91 6.37 -6.24
N MET A 30 -11.97 6.05 -7.54
CA MET A 30 -11.15 6.71 -8.56
C MET A 30 -11.51 8.20 -8.73
N GLY A 31 -12.73 8.59 -8.38
CA GLY A 31 -13.18 9.98 -8.40
C GLY A 31 -13.38 10.51 -9.82
N GLN A 32 -13.06 11.78 -10.05
CA GLN A 32 -13.12 12.41 -11.37
C GLN A 32 -11.93 11.97 -12.22
N ALA A 33 -12.09 10.87 -12.93
CA ALA A 33 -11.15 10.39 -13.94
C ALA A 33 -11.57 10.82 -15.36
N VAL A 34 -10.66 10.66 -16.32
CA VAL A 34 -10.91 11.01 -17.74
C VAL A 34 -12.08 10.21 -18.34
N SER A 35 -12.32 8.99 -17.84
CA SER A 35 -13.51 8.21 -18.14
C SER A 35 -13.76 7.18 -17.03
N LEU A 36 -14.93 6.53 -17.04
CA LEU A 36 -15.35 5.57 -16.03
C LEU A 36 -14.38 4.39 -15.83
N GLY A 37 -13.75 3.92 -16.91
CA GLY A 37 -12.83 2.77 -16.89
C GLY A 37 -11.35 3.15 -16.79
N THR A 38 -11.02 4.44 -16.76
CA THR A 38 -9.62 4.88 -16.78
C THR A 38 -9.02 4.87 -15.38
N PRO A 39 -7.82 4.31 -15.19
CA PRO A 39 -7.09 4.41 -13.92
C PRO A 39 -6.74 5.87 -13.58
N HIS A 40 -6.61 6.16 -12.29
CA HIS A 40 -6.38 7.50 -11.76
C HIS A 40 -5.24 7.47 -10.73
N GLY A 41 -4.04 7.88 -11.17
CA GLY A 41 -2.82 7.81 -10.36
C GLY A 41 -2.91 8.47 -8.98
N PRO A 42 -3.48 9.68 -8.83
CA PRO A 42 -3.70 10.29 -7.52
C PRO A 42 -4.54 9.45 -6.56
N ALA A 43 -5.57 8.75 -7.04
CA ALA A 43 -6.36 7.85 -6.21
C ALA A 43 -5.53 6.64 -5.76
N VAL A 44 -4.76 6.04 -6.67
CA VAL A 44 -3.84 4.93 -6.36
C VAL A 44 -2.79 5.36 -5.34
N GLN A 45 -2.17 6.54 -5.51
CA GLN A 45 -1.21 7.06 -4.54
C GLN A 45 -1.86 7.30 -3.17
N LYS A 46 -3.07 7.86 -3.14
CA LYS A 46 -3.81 8.12 -1.91
C LYS A 46 -4.07 6.84 -1.13
N VAL A 47 -4.58 5.79 -1.77
CA VAL A 47 -4.92 4.54 -1.05
C VAL A 47 -3.69 3.85 -0.48
N VAL A 48 -2.54 3.92 -1.17
CA VAL A 48 -1.28 3.38 -0.65
C VAL A 48 -0.80 4.18 0.56
N LEU A 49 -0.82 5.52 0.50
CA LEU A 49 -0.43 6.37 1.64
C LEU A 49 -1.35 6.19 2.85
N ASP A 50 -2.66 6.13 2.62
CA ASP A 50 -3.65 5.89 3.69
C ASP A 50 -3.39 4.52 4.36
N THR A 51 -3.08 3.48 3.56
CA THR A 51 -2.75 2.15 4.07
C THR A 51 -1.46 2.16 4.89
N CYS A 52 -0.40 2.80 4.39
CA CYS A 52 0.88 2.93 5.12
C CYS A 52 0.67 3.64 6.46
N ARG A 53 -0.19 4.68 6.49
CA ARG A 53 -0.55 5.40 7.71
C ARG A 53 -1.29 4.51 8.71
N LEU A 54 -2.25 3.70 8.27
CA LEU A 54 -2.95 2.74 9.13
C LEU A 54 -2.00 1.68 9.70
N ALA A 55 -1.07 1.20 8.87
CA ALA A 55 -0.05 0.23 9.27
C ALA A 55 1.12 0.85 10.06
N ALA A 56 1.15 2.17 10.24
CA ALA A 56 2.23 2.91 10.90
C ALA A 56 3.63 2.61 10.31
N VAL A 57 3.72 2.44 8.99
CA VAL A 57 4.97 2.21 8.25
C VAL A 57 5.27 3.38 7.31
N ALA A 58 6.55 3.69 7.13
CA ALA A 58 6.98 4.65 6.14
C ALA A 58 6.89 4.02 4.74
N PRO A 59 6.37 4.71 3.70
CA PRO A 59 6.34 4.14 2.35
C PRO A 59 7.72 3.74 1.83
N ALA A 60 8.77 4.49 2.21
CA ALA A 60 10.15 4.19 1.86
C ALA A 60 10.74 2.96 2.58
N SER A 61 10.07 2.42 3.60
CA SER A 61 10.49 1.21 4.32
C SER A 61 9.77 -0.06 3.86
N LEU A 62 8.99 0.00 2.78
CA LEU A 62 8.38 -1.19 2.17
C LEU A 62 9.43 -1.95 1.34
N ASP A 63 9.64 -3.22 1.67
CA ASP A 63 10.61 -4.07 0.95
C ASP A 63 10.04 -4.61 -0.37
N ALA A 64 8.73 -4.87 -0.41
CA ALA A 64 8.06 -5.46 -1.55
C ALA A 64 6.62 -4.94 -1.69
N ILE A 65 6.12 -4.96 -2.93
CA ILE A 65 4.75 -4.60 -3.28
C ILE A 65 4.23 -5.63 -4.26
N GLU A 66 3.09 -6.23 -3.94
CA GLU A 66 2.32 -7.04 -4.88
C GLU A 66 1.37 -6.11 -5.63
N ALA A 67 1.68 -5.85 -6.90
CA ALA A 67 0.91 -4.96 -7.78
C ALA A 67 -0.33 -5.67 -8.34
N MET A 68 -1.25 -4.93 -8.98
CA MET A 68 -2.39 -5.57 -9.65
C MET A 68 -1.93 -6.37 -10.88
N GLY A 69 -1.03 -5.79 -11.69
CA GLY A 69 -0.32 -6.53 -12.74
C GLY A 69 -1.20 -7.17 -13.83
N ASN A 70 -2.26 -6.49 -14.26
CA ASN A 70 -3.24 -7.04 -15.21
C ASN A 70 -2.79 -7.02 -16.69
N SER A 71 -1.54 -6.64 -16.96
CA SER A 71 -0.95 -6.53 -18.32
C SER A 71 -1.59 -5.47 -19.21
N PHE A 72 -2.30 -4.49 -18.65
CA PHE A 72 -2.73 -3.29 -19.37
C PHE A 72 -1.66 -2.20 -19.25
N ALA A 73 -1.02 -1.86 -20.36
CA ALA A 73 0.12 -0.94 -20.40
C ALA A 73 -0.10 0.38 -19.64
N LEU A 74 -1.30 0.98 -19.72
CA LEU A 74 -1.62 2.21 -19.00
C LEU A 74 -1.73 1.99 -17.47
N HIS A 75 -2.34 0.89 -17.04
CA HIS A 75 -2.46 0.55 -15.62
C HIS A 75 -1.07 0.30 -15.03
N ASP A 76 -0.26 -0.52 -15.71
CA ASP A 76 1.09 -0.86 -15.28
C ASP A 76 1.97 0.40 -15.16
N ALA A 77 1.87 1.33 -16.14
CA ALA A 77 2.62 2.58 -16.11
C ALA A 77 2.21 3.48 -14.92
N ILE A 78 0.93 3.53 -14.58
CA ILE A 78 0.43 4.31 -13.44
C ILE A 78 0.87 3.69 -12.12
N GLU A 79 0.75 2.37 -11.97
CA GLU A 79 1.22 1.65 -10.77
C GLU A 79 2.71 1.88 -10.55
N ALA A 80 3.54 1.68 -11.58
CA ALA A 80 4.98 1.92 -11.50
C ALA A 80 5.33 3.38 -11.19
N ALA A 81 4.62 4.34 -11.78
CA ALA A 81 4.83 5.76 -11.52
C ALA A 81 4.50 6.14 -10.07
N VAL A 82 3.41 5.61 -9.51
CA VAL A 82 3.04 5.80 -8.11
C VAL A 82 4.07 5.18 -7.18
N MET A 83 4.47 3.93 -7.40
CA MET A 83 5.48 3.28 -6.53
C MET A 83 6.82 4.02 -6.58
N ARG A 84 7.20 4.54 -7.75
CA ARG A 84 8.38 5.41 -7.89
C ARG A 84 8.25 6.73 -7.12
N SER A 85 7.06 7.34 -7.09
CA SER A 85 6.86 8.62 -6.38
C SER A 85 6.90 8.45 -4.86
N LEU A 86 6.41 7.33 -4.34
CA LEU A 86 6.36 7.02 -2.91
C LEU A 86 7.74 6.82 -2.27
N ARG A 87 8.72 6.33 -3.03
CA ARG A 87 10.11 6.15 -2.57
C ARG A 87 10.78 7.44 -2.09
N ASN A 88 10.29 8.59 -2.54
CA ASN A 88 10.83 9.90 -2.18
C ASN A 88 9.91 10.64 -1.20
N CYS A 89 8.88 9.98 -0.68
CA CYS A 89 7.92 10.59 0.24
C CYS A 89 8.43 10.43 1.68
N PHE A 90 8.63 11.56 2.35
CA PHE A 90 8.93 11.63 3.78
C PHE A 90 7.69 12.18 4.49
N CYS A 91 6.82 11.29 4.94
CA CYS A 91 5.65 11.61 5.76
C CYS A 91 5.86 11.22 7.22
#